data_AF-A0A085A4Z7-F1
#
_entry.id   AF-A0A085A4Z7-F1
#
_cell.length_a   1.000
_cell.length_b   1.000
_cell.length_c   1.000
_cell.angle_alpha   90.00
_cell.angle_beta   90.00
_cell.angle_gamma   90.00
#
_symmetry.space_group_name_H-M   'P 1'
#
loop_
_entity.id
_entity.type
_entity.pdbx_description
1 polymer ?
#
loop_
_entity_poly.entity_id
_entity_poly.type
_entity_poly.pdbx_seq_one_letter_code
_entity_poly.pdbx_strand_id
1 'polypeptide(L)'
;MSSDIWVTVKECSGLDSFPLDTSNIWRRLEKLSAGRSELRRKRAGTKAFEYHISVLPPEVRAELLASRGLIETSSGLITLPQEPSRIAADDLERQRLWS
;
A
#
# COMPACT_ATOMS: atom_id res chain seq x y z
N MET A 1 -4.92 -14.49 11.57
CA MET A 1 -5.10 -14.29 10.12
C MET A 1 -4.12 -13.23 9.69
N SER A 2 -2.87 -13.64 9.45
CA SER A 2 -1.83 -12.70 9.04
C SER A 2 -1.91 -12.55 7.54
N SER A 3 -2.37 -11.39 7.07
CA SER A 3 -2.28 -10.99 5.67
C SER A 3 -0.81 -11.00 5.28
N ASP A 4 -0.39 -11.89 4.36
CA ASP A 4 0.99 -12.00 3.85
C ASP A 4 1.32 -10.82 2.91
N ILE A 5 1.14 -9.59 3.41
CA ILE A 5 1.37 -8.38 2.64
C ILE A 5 2.73 -7.84 3.03
N TRP A 6 3.60 -7.77 2.02
CA TRP A 6 4.93 -7.22 2.12
C TRP A 6 4.98 -5.83 1.50
N VAL A 7 5.64 -4.93 2.21
CA VAL A 7 5.68 -3.50 1.90
C VAL A 7 7.14 -3.06 1.80
N THR A 8 7.41 -2.12 0.91
CA THR A 8 8.76 -1.54 0.79
C THR A 8 8.78 -0.12 1.35
N VAL A 9 9.97 0.35 1.72
CA VAL A 9 10.17 1.73 2.18
C VAL A 9 9.65 2.75 1.17
N LYS A 10 9.81 2.47 -0.12
CA LYS A 10 9.35 3.34 -1.21
C LYS A 10 7.83 3.46 -1.27
N GLU A 11 7.10 2.39 -0.94
CA GLU A 11 5.64 2.40 -0.87
C GLU A 11 5.12 3.17 0.35
N CYS A 12 5.90 3.24 1.43
CA CYS A 12 5.59 4.08 2.58
C CYS A 12 5.96 5.55 2.34
N SER A 13 6.73 5.85 1.28
CA SER A 13 7.17 7.20 0.95
C SER A 13 6.05 7.95 0.24
N GLY A 14 5.54 8.99 0.89
CA GLY A 14 4.39 9.76 0.38
C GLY A 14 3.08 9.49 1.11
N LEU A 15 3.11 8.63 2.14
CA LEU A 15 2.03 8.54 3.11
C LEU A 15 2.11 9.75 4.06
N ASP A 16 1.01 10.45 4.27
CA ASP A 16 0.90 11.64 5.12
C ASP A 16 1.25 11.29 6.58
N SER A 17 0.90 10.06 6.97
CA SER A 17 1.22 9.45 8.26
C SER A 17 2.72 9.12 8.46
N PHE A 18 3.59 9.25 7.44
CA PHE A 18 5.03 9.00 7.53
C PHE A 18 5.86 10.26 7.16
N PRO A 19 7.03 10.46 7.79
CA PRO A 19 7.98 11.46 7.34
C PRO A 19 8.32 11.27 5.85
N LEU A 20 8.33 12.37 5.09
CA LEU A 20 8.68 12.41 3.66
C LEU A 20 10.02 11.71 3.34
N ASP A 21 10.94 11.72 4.29
CA ASP A 21 12.30 11.22 4.11
C ASP A 21 12.36 9.70 4.27
N THR A 22 12.56 9.00 3.16
CA THR A 22 12.74 7.53 3.07
C THR A 22 13.75 6.96 4.06
N SER A 23 14.79 7.70 4.44
CA SER A 23 15.80 7.27 5.42
C SER A 23 15.19 7.16 6.83
N ASN A 24 14.31 8.10 7.16
CA ASN A 24 13.60 8.16 8.44
C ASN A 24 12.55 7.05 8.53
N ILE A 25 11.87 6.77 7.41
CA ILE A 25 10.94 5.64 7.25
C ILE A 25 11.69 4.32 7.51
N TRP A 26 12.80 4.11 6.80
CA TRP A 26 13.63 2.91 6.94
C TRP A 26 14.13 2.73 8.38
N ARG A 27 14.61 3.78 9.05
CA ARG A 27 15.07 3.71 10.44
C ARG A 27 13.95 3.35 11.43
N ARG A 28 12.71 3.83 11.20
CA ARG A 28 11.54 3.44 11.99
C ARG A 28 11.17 1.98 11.75
N LEU A 29 11.12 1.54 10.50
CA LEU A 29 10.85 0.14 10.13
C LEU A 29 11.91 -0.81 10.69
N GLU A 30 13.18 -0.42 10.64
CA GLU A 30 14.27 -1.21 11.21
C GLU A 30 14.16 -1.29 12.74
N LYS A 31 13.76 -0.21 13.42
CA LYS A 31 13.44 -0.26 14.86
C LYS A 31 12.25 -1.16 15.18
N LEU A 32 11.18 -1.11 14.37
CA LEU A 32 9.97 -1.90 14.60
C LEU A 32 10.16 -3.39 14.28
N SER A 33 11.05 -3.69 13.32
CA SER A 33 11.47 -5.06 13.00
C SER A 33 12.69 -5.53 13.80
N ALA A 34 13.29 -4.67 14.64
CA ALA A 34 14.41 -5.03 15.50
C ALA A 34 13.95 -6.11 16.49
N GLY A 35 14.55 -7.30 16.39
CA GLY A 35 14.16 -8.46 17.18
C GLY A 35 13.11 -9.37 16.52
N ARG A 36 12.62 -9.04 15.31
CA ARG A 36 11.69 -9.87 14.53
C ARG A 36 12.16 -10.01 13.08
N SER A 37 13.28 -10.71 12.91
CA SER A 37 13.88 -10.96 11.59
C SER A 37 12.95 -11.70 10.62
N GLU A 38 11.97 -12.44 11.14
CA GLU A 38 10.91 -13.09 10.35
C GLU A 38 10.01 -12.10 9.60
N LEU A 39 9.94 -10.84 10.06
CA LEU A 39 9.10 -9.79 9.48
C LEU A 39 9.86 -8.86 8.52
N ARG A 40 11.14 -9.14 8.27
CA ARG A 40 11.99 -8.40 7.34
C ARG A 40 12.59 -9.37 6.33
N ARG A 41 12.30 -9.14 5.05
CA ARG A 41 12.90 -9.89 3.95
C ARG A 41 13.78 -8.97 3.12
N LYS A 42 14.94 -9.47 2.70
CA LYS A 42 15.74 -8.80 1.67
C LYS A 42 15.30 -9.32 0.31
N ARG A 43 15.00 -8.41 -0.62
CA ARG A 43 14.65 -8.80 -1.99
C ARG A 43 15.91 -9.35 -2.69
N ALA A 44 15.80 -10.51 -3.32
CA ALA A 44 16.90 -11.09 -4.08
C ALA A 44 17.25 -10.17 -5.28
N GLY A 45 18.53 -9.85 -5.45
CA GLY A 45 19.02 -9.03 -6.57
C GLY A 45 18.89 -7.52 -6.42
N THR A 46 18.32 -6.99 -5.32
CA THR A 46 18.29 -5.53 -5.07
C THR A 46 18.69 -5.18 -3.64
N LYS A 47 19.12 -3.92 -3.42
CA LYS A 47 19.35 -3.37 -2.07
C LYS A 47 18.05 -3.05 -1.30
N ALA A 48 16.89 -3.39 -1.87
CA ALA A 48 15.60 -3.11 -1.26
C ALA A 48 15.27 -4.12 -0.16
N PHE A 49 14.77 -3.61 0.97
CA PHE A 49 14.20 -4.40 2.04
C PHE A 49 12.67 -4.32 1.97
N GLU A 50 12.05 -5.48 2.18
CA GLU A 50 10.62 -5.69 2.30
C GLU A 50 10.31 -5.99 3.76
N TYR A 51 9.23 -5.39 4.26
CA TYR A 51 8.78 -5.53 5.64
C TYR A 51 7.36 -6.06 5.63
N HIS A 52 6.99 -6.88 6.62
CA HIS A 52 5.63 -7.35 6.75
C HIS A 52 4.71 -6.21 7.18
N ILE A 53 3.49 -6.12 6.63
CA ILE A 53 2.52 -5.05 6.95
C ILE A 53 2.17 -5.00 8.44
N SER A 54 2.30 -6.11 9.15
CA SER A 54 2.10 -6.19 10.62
C SER A 54 3.13 -5.40 11.43
N VAL A 55 4.28 -5.06 10.85
CA VAL A 55 5.29 -4.20 11.51
C VAL A 55 4.86 -2.74 11.45
N LEU A 56 4.00 -2.38 10.49
CA LEU A 56 3.54 -1.00 10.34
C LEU A 56 2.54 -0.63 11.45
N PRO A 57 2.57 0.63 11.92
CA PRO A 57 1.50 1.19 12.72
C PRO A 57 0.14 1.09 12.00
N PRO A 58 -0.98 0.99 12.74
CA PRO A 58 -2.31 0.83 12.16
C PRO A 58 -2.70 1.99 11.23
N GLU A 59 -2.30 3.23 11.56
CA GLU A 59 -2.55 4.42 10.73
C GLU A 59 -1.94 4.26 9.34
N VAL A 60 -0.67 3.86 9.30
CA VAL A 60 0.07 3.69 8.05
C VAL A 60 -0.45 2.48 7.28
N ARG A 61 -0.78 1.40 7.99
CA ARG A 61 -1.39 0.21 7.37
C ARG A 61 -2.70 0.59 6.66
N ALA A 62 -3.56 1.36 7.31
CA ALA A 62 -4.82 1.80 6.73
C ALA A 62 -4.58 2.68 5.48
N GLU A 63 -3.66 3.63 5.53
CA GLU A 63 -3.37 4.53 4.42
C GLU A 63 -2.70 3.83 3.23
N LEU A 64 -1.80 2.89 3.51
CA LEU A 64 -1.17 2.05 2.50
C LEU A 64 -2.19 1.12 1.83
N LEU A 65 -3.05 0.49 2.62
CA LEU A 65 -4.14 -0.33 2.10
C LEU A 65 -5.08 0.53 1.26
N ALA A 66 -5.49 1.71 1.74
CA ALA A 66 -6.33 2.65 1.02
C ALA A 66 -5.71 3.09 -0.31
N SER A 67 -4.40 3.39 -0.32
CA SER A 67 -3.64 3.73 -1.53
C SER A 67 -3.60 2.59 -2.56
N ARG A 68 -3.71 1.34 -2.10
CA ARG A 68 -3.83 0.14 -2.95
C ARG A 68 -5.28 -0.21 -3.28
N GLY A 69 -6.26 0.57 -2.81
CA GLY A 69 -7.68 0.25 -2.95
C GLY A 69 -8.13 -0.93 -2.10
N LEU A 70 -7.47 -1.16 -0.97
CA LEU A 70 -7.76 -2.25 -0.03
C LEU A 70 -8.21 -1.64 1.30
N ILE A 71 -9.13 -2.29 2.01
CA ILE A 71 -9.53 -1.91 3.37
C ILE A 71 -9.48 -3.14 4.26
N GLU A 72 -8.72 -3.07 5.36
CA GLU A 72 -8.76 -4.06 6.43
C GLU A 72 -10.00 -3.79 7.29
N THR A 73 -11.03 -4.62 7.11
CA THR A 73 -12.24 -4.60 7.95
C THR A 73 -12.21 -5.78 8.92
N SER A 74 -13.08 -5.74 9.94
CA SER A 74 -13.23 -6.83 10.92
C SER A 74 -13.56 -8.20 10.29
N SER A 75 -14.04 -8.22 9.05
CA SER A 75 -14.37 -9.43 8.28
C SER A 75 -13.30 -9.84 7.26
N GLY A 76 -12.20 -9.10 7.17
CA GLY A 76 -11.11 -9.36 6.24
C GLY A 76 -10.81 -8.18 5.32
N LEU A 77 -10.00 -8.46 4.30
CA LEU A 77 -9.48 -7.46 3.39
C LEU A 77 -10.45 -7.28 2.22
N ILE A 78 -11.11 -6.11 2.17
CA ILE A 78 -12.08 -5.78 1.14
C ILE A 78 -11.37 -4.97 0.06
N THR A 79 -11.47 -5.41 -1.19
CA THR A 79 -11.08 -4.59 -2.34
C THR A 79 -12.13 -3.50 -2.53
N LEU A 80 -11.73 -2.24 -2.36
CA LEU A 80 -12.50 -1.13 -2.88
C LEU A 80 -12.58 -1.30 -4.40
N PRO A 81 -13.77 -1.26 -5.02
CA PRO A 81 -13.85 -1.17 -6.46
C PRO A 81 -13.08 0.09 -6.87
N GLN A 82 -11.91 -0.11 -7.47
CA GLN A 82 -11.21 0.94 -8.19
C GLN A 82 -12.21 1.32 -9.29
N GLU A 83 -12.86 2.48 -9.17
CA GLU A 83 -13.66 2.96 -10.29
C GLU A 83 -12.70 3.00 -11.48
N PRO A 84 -12.89 2.14 -12.52
CA PRO A 84 -12.13 2.32 -13.73
C PRO A 84 -12.47 3.74 -14.14
N SER A 85 -11.43 4.57 -14.25
CA SER A 85 -11.52 5.93 -14.76
C SER A 85 -12.63 5.97 -15.80
N ARG A 86 -13.75 6.64 -15.47
CA ARG A 86 -14.90 6.89 -16.37
C ARG A 86 -14.49 7.87 -17.47
N ILE A 87 -13.34 7.65 -18.08
CA ILE A 87 -12.77 8.42 -19.17
C ILE A 87 -12.26 7.38 -20.15
N ALA A 88 -13.12 6.95 -21.07
CA ALA A 88 -12.76 6.52 -22.42
C ALA A 88 -13.88 5.82 -23.22
N ALA A 89 -15.10 5.57 -22.69
CA ALA A 89 -16.11 4.80 -23.44
C ALA A 89 -17.44 5.50 -23.75
N ASP A 90 -17.87 6.54 -23.00
CA ASP A 90 -19.25 7.06 -23.15
C ASP A 90 -19.38 8.29 -24.09
N ASP A 91 -18.29 8.85 -24.62
CA ASP A 91 -18.39 10.08 -25.42
C ASP A 91 -18.88 9.81 -26.86
N LEU A 92 -18.66 8.61 -27.39
CA LEU A 92 -19.04 8.27 -28.77
C LEU A 92 -20.52 7.88 -28.91
N GLU A 93 -21.11 7.25 -27.89
CA GLU A 93 -22.51 6.79 -27.94
C GLU A 93 -23.51 7.95 -27.77
N ARG A 94 -23.15 8.99 -27.01
CA ARG A 94 -24.02 10.16 -26.85
C ARG A 94 -24.16 11.00 -28.11
N GLN A 95 -23.16 11.02 -28.97
CA GLN A 95 -23.22 11.75 -30.24
C GLN A 95 -24.06 11.03 -31.30
N ARG A 96 -24.26 9.72 -31.18
CA ARG A 96 -25.08 8.92 -32.11
C ARG A 96 -26.56 8.94 -31.79
N LEU A 97 -26.94 9.22 -30.55
CA LEU A 97 -28.34 9.27 -30.11
C LEU A 97 -29.06 10.58 -30.50
N TRP A 98 -28.34 11.60 -30.95
CA TRP A 98 -28.89 12.86 -31.46
C TRP A 98 -28.65 13.07 -32.97
N SER A 99 -28.22 12.05 -33.72
CA SER A 99 -28.14 12.12 -35.19
C SER A 99 -29.36 11.52 -35.86
#